data_AF-A0A850MVU7-F1
#
_entry.id   AF-A0A850MVU7-F1
#
_cell.length_a   1.000
_cell.length_b   1.000
_cell.length_c   1.000
_cell.angle_alpha   90.00
_cell.angle_beta   90.00
_cell.angle_gamma   90.00
#
_symmetry.space_group_name_H-M   'P 1'
#
loop_
_entity.id
_entity.type
_entity.pdbx_description
1 polymer ?
#
loop_
_entity_poly.entity_id
_entity_poly.type
_entity_poly.pdbx_seq_one_letter_code
_entity_poly.pdbx_strand_id
1 'polypeptide(L)'
;MIFSNLIFFTGDLDGTIGTANIPKEYLDINTKYFNDKDVYSILSYPNIPYESNVWNINRNVKVFPQITYFKHLFLSQSVIFNAYFVFLDRKNDLFLFKDTFAFNDKFKFTDNFDNKIDQMNVRYILIQKDLFDILNIDKNVGYQKYISYFKSNDHYILREDNQYFSLYENKNYNPLILGEMS
;
A
#
# COMPACT_ATOMS: atom_id res chain seq x y z
N MET A 1 10.36 27.55 1.54
CA MET A 1 9.38 26.60 0.97
C MET A 1 10.05 25.97 -0.25
N ILE A 2 10.75 24.84 -0.06
CA ILE A 2 11.45 24.13 -1.14
C ILE A 2 10.51 23.01 -1.56
N PHE A 3 9.85 23.18 -2.71
CA PHE A 3 9.22 22.05 -3.40
C PHE A 3 10.36 21.19 -3.93
N SER A 4 10.75 20.15 -3.20
CA SER A 4 11.55 19.10 -3.80
C SER A 4 10.64 18.35 -4.76
N ASN A 5 10.78 18.62 -6.05
CA ASN A 5 10.33 17.69 -7.09
C ASN A 5 11.14 16.40 -6.86
N LEU A 6 10.60 15.48 -6.05
CA LEU A 6 11.15 14.15 -5.88
C LEU A 6 10.95 13.44 -7.23
N ILE A 7 11.97 13.52 -8.07
CA ILE A 7 12.04 12.78 -9.32
C ILE A 7 12.26 11.32 -8.93
N PHE A 8 11.21 10.51 -9.06
CA PHE A 8 11.33 9.06 -8.95
C PHE A 8 11.85 8.51 -10.27
N PHE A 9 13.02 7.89 -10.21
CA PHE A 9 13.54 7.10 -11.32
C PHE A 9 12.94 5.70 -11.24
N THR A 10 12.01 5.40 -12.14
CA THR A 10 11.52 4.05 -12.36
C THR A 10 12.32 3.46 -13.52
N GLY A 11 13.04 2.37 -13.25
CA GLY A 11 13.83 1.69 -14.26
C GLY A 11 12.96 0.79 -15.13
N ASP A 12 13.09 0.91 -16.45
CA ASP A 12 12.52 -0.04 -17.41
C ASP A 12 13.34 -1.34 -17.45
N LEU A 13 12.69 -2.46 -17.80
CA LEU A 13 13.37 -3.74 -18.08
C LEU A 13 14.31 -3.69 -19.31
N ASP A 14 14.28 -2.57 -20.06
CA ASP A 14 15.14 -2.25 -21.21
C ASP A 14 16.34 -1.35 -20.82
N GLY A 15 16.25 -0.60 -19.72
CA GLY A 15 17.26 0.40 -19.32
C GLY A 15 16.91 1.84 -19.69
N THR A 16 15.74 2.10 -20.26
CA THR A 16 15.20 3.47 -20.38
C THR A 16 14.66 4.01 -19.05
N ILE A 17 14.80 5.33 -18.86
CA ILE A 17 14.35 6.07 -17.68
C ILE A 17 13.19 6.96 -18.11
N GLY A 18 11.99 6.70 -17.60
CA GLY A 18 10.81 7.56 -17.77
C GLY A 18 10.56 8.42 -16.53
N THR A 19 10.01 9.63 -16.70
CA THR A 19 9.57 10.46 -15.59
C THR A 19 8.13 10.16 -15.22
N ALA A 20 7.91 9.65 -14.01
CA ALA A 20 6.59 9.54 -13.41
C ALA A 20 6.27 10.81 -12.60
N ASN A 21 5.09 11.40 -12.82
CA ASN A 21 4.61 12.51 -11.99
C ASN A 21 3.75 11.96 -10.88
N ILE A 22 4.35 11.80 -9.70
CA ILE A 22 3.63 11.34 -8.51
C ILE A 22 2.56 12.37 -8.14
N PRO A 23 1.28 11.97 -7.97
CA PRO A 23 0.24 12.88 -7.54
C PRO A 23 0.58 13.56 -6.22
N LYS A 24 0.21 14.84 -6.10
CA LYS A 24 0.52 15.64 -4.91
C LYS A 24 -0.08 15.03 -3.65
N GLU A 25 -1.23 14.38 -3.76
CA GLU A 25 -1.92 13.70 -2.67
C GLU A 25 -1.03 12.66 -1.99
N TYR A 26 -0.18 11.95 -2.73
CA TYR A 26 0.79 11.03 -2.15
C TYR A 26 1.91 11.77 -1.39
N LEU A 27 2.37 12.93 -1.89
CA LEU A 27 3.33 13.77 -1.16
C LEU A 27 2.74 14.30 0.15
N ASP A 28 1.49 14.75 0.09
CA ASP A 28 0.81 15.37 1.21
C ASP A 28 0.60 14.35 2.36
N ILE A 29 0.24 13.09 2.08
CA ILE A 29 0.06 12.08 3.15
C ILE A 29 1.33 11.76 3.92
N ASN A 30 2.49 11.76 3.27
CA ASN A 30 3.76 11.58 3.97
C ASN A 30 3.95 12.68 5.01
N THR A 31 3.76 13.93 4.60
CA THR A 31 3.95 15.08 5.50
C THR A 31 2.89 15.18 6.60
N LYS A 32 1.65 14.79 6.29
CA LYS A 32 0.48 15.00 7.15
C LYS A 32 0.25 13.86 8.14
N TYR A 33 0.57 12.62 7.75
CA TYR A 33 0.26 11.43 8.54
C TYR A 33 1.48 10.56 8.83
N PHE A 34 2.41 10.41 7.87
CA PHE A 34 3.49 9.41 8.00
C PHE A 34 4.80 9.95 8.56
N ASN A 35 4.96 11.26 8.64
CA ASN A 35 6.12 11.92 9.23
C ASN A 35 5.98 12.05 10.75
N ASP A 36 5.84 10.91 11.41
CA ASP A 36 5.79 10.75 12.87
C ASP A 36 7.06 10.03 13.38
N LYS A 37 7.41 10.23 14.64
CA LYS A 37 8.52 9.55 15.32
C LYS A 37 8.17 8.13 15.74
N ASP A 38 6.87 7.81 15.85
CA ASP A 38 6.41 6.48 16.18
C ASP A 38 6.81 5.45 15.10
N VAL A 39 7.18 4.25 15.53
CA VAL A 39 7.49 3.14 14.64
C VAL A 39 6.25 2.30 14.42
N TYR A 40 5.71 2.36 13.21
CA TYR A 40 4.54 1.58 12.81
C TYR A 40 4.61 1.15 11.34
N SER A 41 3.65 0.29 10.98
CA SER A 41 3.46 -0.14 9.61
C SER A 41 2.18 0.44 9.00
N ILE A 42 2.22 0.64 7.69
CA ILE A 42 1.07 0.94 6.84
C ILE A 42 0.66 -0.37 6.17
N LEU A 43 -0.59 -0.80 6.32
CA LEU A 43 -1.13 -1.92 5.56
C LEU A 43 -1.71 -1.41 4.24
N SER A 44 -1.23 -1.94 3.11
CA SER A 44 -1.69 -1.51 1.79
C SER A 44 -2.61 -2.56 1.14
N TYR A 45 -3.70 -2.08 0.53
CA TYR A 45 -4.63 -2.86 -0.27
C TYR A 45 -5.00 -2.12 -1.56
N PRO A 46 -5.52 -2.82 -2.59
CA PRO A 46 -5.64 -4.28 -2.72
C PRO A 46 -4.29 -4.98 -2.89
N ASN A 47 -4.23 -6.27 -2.52
CA ASN A 47 -3.09 -7.13 -2.87
C ASN A 47 -3.23 -7.58 -4.33
N ILE A 48 -2.28 -7.18 -5.17
CA ILE A 48 -2.19 -7.56 -6.58
C ILE A 48 -0.79 -8.11 -6.89
N PRO A 49 -0.66 -9.11 -7.77
CA PRO A 49 0.64 -9.75 -7.99
C PRO A 49 1.71 -8.83 -8.59
N TYR A 50 1.36 -8.03 -9.62
CA TYR A 50 2.25 -7.12 -10.32
C TYR A 50 1.67 -5.70 -10.29
N GLU A 51 2.03 -4.94 -9.26
CA GLU A 51 1.47 -3.62 -9.02
C GLU A 51 2.07 -2.51 -9.88
N SER A 52 1.19 -1.64 -10.38
CA SER A 52 1.54 -0.34 -10.93
C SER A 52 0.38 0.64 -10.72
N ASN A 53 0.68 1.93 -10.83
CA ASN A 53 -0.30 3.00 -10.64
C ASN A 53 -0.68 3.65 -11.97
N VAL A 54 -1.95 4.02 -12.13
CA VAL A 54 -2.47 4.65 -13.36
C VAL A 54 -1.65 5.89 -13.78
N TRP A 55 -1.14 6.67 -12.81
CA TRP A 55 -0.34 7.87 -13.05
C TRP A 55 1.12 7.60 -13.42
N ASN A 56 1.62 6.37 -13.21
CA ASN A 56 2.98 5.98 -13.60
C ASN A 56 3.10 5.64 -15.10
N ILE A 57 1.97 5.45 -15.80
CA ILE A 57 2.00 4.97 -17.18
C ILE A 57 2.28 6.12 -18.16
N ASN A 58 3.43 6.06 -18.84
CA ASN A 58 3.55 6.61 -20.18
C ASN A 58 2.61 5.79 -21.10
N ARG A 59 1.58 6.42 -21.68
CA ARG A 59 0.39 5.78 -22.30
C ARG A 59 0.63 4.80 -23.46
N ASN A 60 1.87 4.43 -23.78
CA ASN A 60 2.17 3.42 -24.78
C ASN A 60 2.18 2.01 -24.17
N VAL A 61 0.98 1.51 -23.86
CA VAL A 61 0.68 0.15 -23.34
C VAL A 61 1.20 -1.01 -24.20
N LYS A 62 1.71 -0.75 -25.42
CA LYS A 62 2.31 -1.79 -26.26
C LYS A 62 3.75 -2.12 -25.92
N VAL A 63 4.43 -1.33 -25.08
CA VAL A 63 5.88 -1.45 -24.97
C VAL A 63 6.37 -1.79 -23.57
N PHE A 64 5.94 -1.17 -22.46
CA PHE A 64 6.59 -1.45 -21.18
C PHE A 64 5.73 -1.19 -19.94
N PRO A 65 5.49 -2.21 -19.11
CA PRO A 65 4.98 -2.01 -17.76
C PRO A 65 6.14 -1.97 -16.73
N GLN A 66 6.24 -0.86 -16.01
CA GLN A 66 7.21 -0.70 -14.92
C GLN A 66 6.64 -1.25 -13.60
N ILE A 67 7.32 -2.23 -13.01
CA ILE A 67 7.08 -2.62 -11.62
C ILE A 67 7.54 -1.46 -10.75
N THR A 68 6.60 -0.86 -10.03
CA THR A 68 6.91 0.33 -9.24
C THR A 68 7.10 -0.10 -7.79
N TYR A 69 8.33 -0.06 -7.26
CA TYR A 69 8.59 -0.16 -5.82
C TYR A 69 8.10 1.08 -5.06
N PHE A 70 7.05 1.76 -5.57
CA PHE A 70 6.57 3.05 -5.10
C PHE A 70 6.31 3.01 -3.60
N LYS A 71 5.53 2.03 -3.13
CA LYS A 71 5.20 1.90 -1.72
C LYS A 71 6.43 1.78 -0.82
N HIS A 72 7.43 1.02 -1.25
CA HIS A 72 8.67 0.80 -0.50
C HIS A 72 9.62 2.01 -0.50
N LEU A 73 9.66 2.75 -1.60
CA LEU A 73 10.66 3.80 -1.80
C LEU A 73 10.12 5.21 -1.50
N PHE A 74 8.81 5.40 -1.58
CA PHE A 74 8.16 6.71 -1.45
C PHE A 74 7.55 6.95 -0.08
N LEU A 75 6.91 5.96 0.53
CA LEU A 75 6.24 6.14 1.81
C LEU A 75 7.28 6.22 2.95
N SER A 76 7.12 7.19 3.85
CA SER A 76 8.11 7.45 4.91
C SER A 76 8.08 6.44 6.05
N GLN A 77 7.13 5.50 6.04
CA GLN A 77 6.95 4.45 7.04
C GLN A 77 6.94 3.08 6.36
N SER A 78 7.18 2.03 7.15
CA SER A 78 7.19 0.66 6.64
C SER A 78 5.83 0.29 6.08
N VAL A 79 5.80 -0.40 4.94
CA VAL A 79 4.54 -0.82 4.28
C VAL A 79 4.47 -2.34 4.24
N ILE A 80 3.35 -2.88 4.69
CA ILE A 80 3.03 -4.29 4.66
C ILE A 80 2.00 -4.54 3.55
N PHE A 81 2.33 -5.45 2.65
CA PHE A 81 1.44 -5.93 1.57
C PHE A 81 1.98 -7.23 0.98
N ASN A 82 1.16 -7.93 0.19
CA ASN A 82 1.62 -9.11 -0.54
C ASN A 82 2.22 -8.71 -1.90
N ALA A 83 3.54 -8.70 -1.97
CA ALA A 83 4.30 -8.55 -3.21
C ALA A 83 4.66 -9.93 -3.78
N TYR A 84 4.19 -10.28 -4.99
CA TYR A 84 4.47 -11.59 -5.60
C TYR A 84 5.97 -11.90 -5.74
N PHE A 85 6.82 -10.88 -5.91
CA PHE A 85 8.28 -11.04 -6.02
C PHE A 85 8.96 -11.39 -4.68
N VAL A 86 8.32 -11.08 -3.55
CA VAL A 86 8.72 -11.55 -2.21
C VAL A 86 7.78 -12.70 -1.88
N PHE A 87 8.10 -13.91 -2.36
CA PHE A 87 7.32 -15.11 -2.02
C PHE A 87 7.34 -15.33 -0.49
N LEU A 88 6.37 -14.73 0.21
CA LEU A 88 6.02 -14.97 1.62
C LEU A 88 5.39 -16.37 1.82
N ASP A 89 5.11 -17.09 0.73
CA ASP A 89 4.35 -18.35 0.71
C ASP A 89 5.20 -19.62 0.96
N ARG A 90 6.39 -19.54 1.58
CA ARG A 90 7.25 -20.74 1.73
C ARG A 90 7.84 -21.09 3.10
N LYS A 91 7.69 -20.31 4.17
CA LYS A 91 8.20 -20.73 5.50
C LYS A 91 7.30 -20.34 6.70
N ASN A 92 6.45 -21.30 7.07
CA ASN A 92 5.91 -21.70 8.37
C ASN A 92 5.41 -20.72 9.46
N ASP A 93 5.75 -19.42 9.49
CA ASP A 93 5.19 -18.50 10.51
C ASP A 93 4.14 -17.52 9.95
N LEU A 94 4.16 -17.27 8.64
CA LEU A 94 3.20 -16.39 7.95
C LEU A 94 1.83 -17.05 7.66
N PHE A 95 1.66 -18.33 8.01
CA PHE A 95 0.39 -19.05 7.82
C PHE A 95 -0.77 -18.37 8.55
N LEU A 96 -0.51 -17.78 9.74
CA LEU A 96 -1.51 -17.08 10.55
C LEU A 96 -2.16 -15.89 9.81
N PHE A 97 -1.43 -15.28 8.87
CA PHE A 97 -1.88 -14.09 8.13
C PHE A 97 -2.09 -14.34 6.65
N LYS A 98 -2.08 -15.60 6.19
CA LYS A 98 -2.23 -15.96 4.78
C LYS A 98 -3.50 -15.37 4.16
N ASP A 99 -4.60 -15.38 4.90
CA ASP A 99 -5.88 -14.84 4.42
C ASP A 99 -5.85 -13.29 4.34
N THR A 100 -5.17 -12.64 5.28
CA THR A 100 -4.97 -11.17 5.32
C THR A 100 -4.17 -10.67 4.11
N PHE A 101 -3.30 -11.52 3.57
CA PHE A 101 -2.43 -11.21 2.43
C PHE A 101 -2.84 -11.90 1.14
N ALA A 102 -3.96 -12.61 1.11
CA ALA A 102 -4.43 -13.23 -0.12
C ALA A 102 -4.62 -12.18 -1.24
N PHE A 103 -4.32 -12.57 -2.47
CA PHE A 103 -4.58 -11.72 -3.64
C PHE A 103 -6.08 -11.49 -3.83
N ASN A 104 -6.43 -10.38 -4.48
CA ASN A 104 -7.79 -9.85 -4.55
C ASN A 104 -8.89 -10.90 -4.83
N ASP A 105 -8.67 -11.86 -5.72
CA ASP A 105 -9.63 -12.92 -6.08
C ASP A 105 -9.90 -13.93 -4.94
N LYS A 106 -8.90 -14.15 -4.07
CA LYS A 106 -8.97 -15.10 -2.95
C LYS A 106 -9.17 -14.42 -1.60
N PHE A 107 -8.91 -13.12 -1.53
CA PHE A 107 -9.01 -12.35 -0.29
C PHE A 107 -10.44 -12.28 0.24
N LYS A 108 -10.57 -12.58 1.53
CA LYS A 108 -11.79 -12.45 2.32
C LYS A 108 -11.46 -11.84 3.68
N PHE A 109 -12.33 -10.95 4.14
CA PHE A 109 -12.31 -10.50 5.53
C PHE A 109 -12.78 -11.66 6.41
N THR A 110 -11.89 -12.17 7.27
CA THR A 110 -12.22 -13.21 8.25
C THR A 110 -12.75 -12.58 9.54
N ASP A 111 -13.47 -13.34 10.36
CA ASP A 111 -14.05 -12.82 11.63
C ASP A 111 -12.99 -12.25 12.58
N ASN A 112 -11.75 -12.75 12.50
CA ASN A 112 -10.61 -12.28 13.30
C ASN A 112 -9.68 -11.30 12.56
N PHE A 113 -10.13 -10.71 11.44
CA PHE A 113 -9.30 -9.85 10.60
C PHE A 113 -8.75 -8.63 11.35
N ASP A 114 -9.59 -7.92 12.11
CA ASP A 114 -9.16 -6.73 12.87
C ASP A 114 -8.13 -7.10 13.95
N ASN A 115 -8.37 -8.18 14.69
CA ASN A 115 -7.42 -8.68 15.68
C ASN A 115 -6.05 -9.00 15.05
N LYS A 116 -6.04 -9.50 13.81
CA LYS A 116 -4.79 -9.73 13.07
C LYS A 116 -4.09 -8.42 12.70
N ILE A 117 -4.84 -7.38 12.31
CA ILE A 117 -4.28 -6.06 12.02
C ILE A 117 -3.65 -5.45 13.29
N ASP A 118 -4.34 -5.55 14.43
CA ASP A 118 -3.87 -5.04 15.71
C ASP A 118 -2.54 -5.71 16.15
N GLN A 119 -2.33 -6.97 15.76
CA GLN A 119 -1.08 -7.70 16.02
C GLN A 119 0.09 -7.32 15.07
N MET A 120 -0.17 -6.62 13.97
CA MET A 120 0.84 -6.29 12.95
C MET A 120 1.52 -4.92 13.16
N ASN A 121 1.29 -4.25 14.30
CA ASN A 121 1.76 -2.88 14.52
C ASN A 121 1.31 -1.92 13.40
N VAL A 122 0.08 -2.10 12.90
CA VAL A 122 -0.48 -1.31 11.81
C VAL A 122 -1.26 -0.12 12.38
N ARG A 123 -0.82 1.08 12.03
CA ARG A 123 -1.54 2.33 12.38
C ARG A 123 -2.44 2.80 11.26
N TYR A 124 -1.98 2.70 10.03
CA TYR A 124 -2.71 3.21 8.86
C TYR A 124 -2.99 2.11 7.85
N ILE A 125 -4.16 2.17 7.24
CA ILE A 125 -4.57 1.32 6.14
C ILE A 125 -4.73 2.20 4.90
N LEU A 126 -3.91 1.94 3.89
CA LEU A 126 -3.90 2.66 2.62
C LEU A 126 -4.57 1.81 1.54
N ILE A 127 -5.78 2.19 1.15
CA ILE A 127 -6.52 1.54 0.07
C ILE A 127 -6.31 2.32 -1.22
N GLN A 128 -5.50 1.79 -2.13
CA GLN A 128 -5.20 2.45 -3.39
C GLN A 128 -6.23 2.08 -4.46
N LYS A 129 -6.81 3.12 -5.06
CA LYS A 129 -7.86 3.06 -6.09
C LYS A 129 -7.27 3.08 -7.49
N ASP A 130 -6.05 3.59 -7.60
CA ASP A 130 -5.32 3.78 -8.85
C ASP A 130 -4.35 2.62 -9.18
N LEU A 131 -4.41 1.52 -8.43
CA LEU A 131 -3.64 0.33 -8.71
C LEU A 131 -4.26 -0.47 -9.85
N PHE A 132 -3.42 -1.06 -10.70
CA PHE A 132 -3.81 -2.06 -11.68
C PHE A 132 -2.76 -3.17 -11.74
N ASP A 133 -3.21 -4.37 -12.15
CA ASP A 133 -2.33 -5.50 -12.39
C ASP A 133 -1.74 -5.39 -13.80
N ILE A 134 -0.43 -5.22 -13.90
CA ILE A 134 0.31 -5.12 -15.16
C ILE A 134 0.02 -6.31 -16.09
N LEU A 135 -0.10 -7.53 -15.55
CA LEU A 135 -0.31 -8.71 -16.36
C LEU A 135 -1.78 -8.88 -16.77
N ASN A 136 -2.71 -8.18 -16.11
CA ASN A 136 -4.14 -8.31 -16.31
C ASN A 136 -4.80 -6.92 -16.25
N ILE A 137 -4.47 -6.04 -17.20
CA ILE A 137 -4.89 -4.63 -17.20
C ILE A 137 -6.43 -4.48 -17.17
N ASP A 138 -7.16 -5.40 -17.79
CA ASP A 138 -8.63 -5.38 -17.83
C ASP A 138 -9.28 -5.90 -16.53
N LYS A 139 -8.49 -6.47 -15.61
CA LYS A 139 -9.01 -7.04 -14.36
C LYS A 139 -9.24 -5.94 -13.34
N ASN A 140 -10.48 -5.83 -12.87
CA ASN A 140 -10.82 -4.95 -11.75
C ASN A 140 -10.08 -5.40 -10.46
N VAL A 141 -9.21 -4.54 -9.93
CA VAL A 141 -8.44 -4.79 -8.69
C VAL A 141 -9.29 -4.79 -7.42
N GLY A 142 -10.60 -4.52 -7.52
CA GLY A 142 -11.58 -4.79 -6.47
C GLY A 142 -11.45 -3.93 -5.22
N TYR A 143 -10.80 -2.76 -5.29
CA TYR A 143 -10.54 -1.90 -4.12
C TYR A 143 -11.83 -1.53 -3.34
N GLN A 144 -12.98 -1.47 -4.02
CA GLN A 144 -14.28 -1.09 -3.44
C GLN A 144 -14.66 -1.95 -2.23
N LYS A 145 -14.39 -3.26 -2.24
CA LYS A 145 -14.72 -4.14 -1.11
C LYS A 145 -13.96 -3.76 0.16
N TYR A 146 -12.74 -3.25 0.01
CA TYR A 146 -11.93 -2.79 1.14
C TYR A 146 -12.49 -1.48 1.69
N ILE A 147 -12.81 -0.52 0.82
CA ILE A 147 -13.44 0.74 1.24
C ILE A 147 -14.74 0.45 1.99
N SER A 148 -15.60 -0.45 1.48
CA SER A 148 -16.85 -0.82 2.13
C SER A 148 -16.60 -1.38 3.54
N TYR A 149 -15.65 -2.31 3.70
CA TYR A 149 -15.31 -2.90 5.00
C TYR A 149 -14.85 -1.83 6.00
N PHE A 150 -13.77 -1.10 5.68
CA PHE A 150 -13.18 -0.13 6.60
C PHE A 150 -14.08 1.08 6.88
N LYS A 151 -14.96 1.44 5.94
CA LYS A 151 -15.97 2.49 6.17
C LYS A 151 -17.07 2.05 7.14
N SER A 152 -17.45 0.77 7.12
CA SER A 152 -18.51 0.23 7.98
C SER A 152 -18.02 -0.21 9.36
N ASN A 153 -16.70 -0.26 9.57
CA ASN A 153 -16.10 -0.79 10.77
C ASN A 153 -15.63 0.34 11.70
N ASP A 154 -16.24 0.42 12.88
CA ASP A 154 -15.99 1.48 13.87
C ASP A 154 -14.60 1.43 14.48
N HIS A 155 -13.80 0.38 14.26
CA HIS A 155 -12.39 0.32 14.66
C HIS A 155 -11.51 1.29 13.85
N TYR A 156 -12.01 1.84 12.74
CA TYR A 156 -11.24 2.67 11.82
C TYR A 156 -11.81 4.08 11.67
N ILE A 157 -10.94 5.04 11.40
CA ILE A 157 -11.31 6.43 11.10
C ILE A 157 -10.84 6.75 9.69
N LEU A 158 -11.75 7.17 8.82
CA LEU A 158 -11.38 7.72 7.52
C LEU A 158 -10.63 9.05 7.75
N ARG A 159 -9.37 9.10 7.33
CA ARG A 159 -8.51 10.29 7.44
C ARG A 159 -8.43 11.05 6.13
N GLU A 160 -8.37 10.35 5.01
CA GLU A 160 -8.30 10.97 3.70
C GLU A 160 -9.02 10.11 2.66
N ASP A 161 -9.68 10.76 1.70
CA ASP A 161 -10.34 10.11 0.58
C ASP A 161 -10.23 10.98 -0.67
N ASN A 162 -9.56 10.49 -1.70
CA ASN A 162 -9.38 11.20 -2.97
C ASN A 162 -9.45 10.22 -4.17
N GLN A 163 -9.16 10.68 -5.37
CA GLN A 163 -9.24 9.84 -6.58
C GLN A 163 -8.21 8.70 -6.61
N TYR A 164 -7.09 8.82 -5.90
CA TYR A 164 -5.98 7.87 -5.92
C TYR A 164 -6.06 6.85 -4.80
N PHE A 165 -6.50 7.25 -3.60
CA PHE A 165 -6.56 6.36 -2.45
C PHE A 165 -7.61 6.78 -1.41
N SER A 166 -7.88 5.87 -0.47
CA SER A 166 -8.53 6.13 0.82
C SER A 166 -7.56 5.74 1.95
N LEU A 167 -7.41 6.59 2.96
CA LEU A 167 -6.56 6.37 4.12
C LEU A 167 -7.42 6.22 5.37
N TYR A 168 -7.24 5.13 6.08
CA TYR A 168 -7.89 4.87 7.36
C TYR A 168 -6.86 4.78 8.48
N GLU A 169 -7.18 5.30 9.66
CA GLU A 169 -6.40 5.09 10.88
C GLU A 169 -7.07 4.04 11.76
N ASN A 170 -6.27 3.09 12.27
CA ASN A 170 -6.70 2.10 13.25
C ASN A 170 -6.76 2.73 14.65
N LYS A 171 -7.96 2.79 15.24
CA LYS A 171 -8.17 3.34 16.59
C LYS A 171 -7.52 2.51 17.68
N ASN A 172 -7.32 1.21 17.43
CA ASN A 172 -6.73 0.27 18.39
C ASN A 172 -5.20 0.18 18.29
N TYR A 173 -4.59 1.01 17.43
CA TYR A 173 -3.14 1.08 17.34
C TYR A 173 -2.54 1.52 18.68
N ASN A 174 -1.59 0.73 19.18
CA ASN A 174 -0.83 1.04 20.36
C ASN A 174 0.66 1.18 19.97
N PRO A 175 1.28 2.34 20.17
CA PRO A 175 2.68 2.56 19.84
C PRO A 175 3.60 1.55 20.54
N LEU A 176 4.55 0.99 19.79
CA LEU A 176 5.63 0.20 20.38
C LEU A 176 6.59 1.14 21.10
N ILE A 177 6.71 0.99 22.42
CA ILE A 177 7.72 1.69 23.21
C ILE A 177 9.04 0.94 23.01
N LEU A 178 9.88 1.42 22.11
CA LEU A 178 11.26 0.96 22.00
C LEU A 178 12.05 1.60 23.14
N GLY A 179 12.40 0.81 24.16
CA GLY A 179 13.28 1.28 25.22
C GLY A 179 14.63 1.71 24.63
N GLU A 180 15.16 2.84 25.09
CA GLU A 180 16.53 3.24 24.76
C GLU A 180 17.48 2.15 25.26
N MET A 181 18.05 1.38 24.32
CA MET A 181 19.25 0.60 24.64
C MET A 181 20.39 1.60 24.80
N SER A 182 20.62 1.99 26.06
CA SER A 182 21.76 2.81 26.49
C SER A 182 23.05 2.00 26.55
#